data_AF-A0A9D4INX6-F1
#
_entry.id   AF-A0A9D4INX6-F1
#
_cell.length_a   1.000
_cell.length_b   1.000
_cell.length_c   1.000
_cell.angle_alpha   90.00
_cell.angle_beta   90.00
_cell.angle_gamma   90.00
#
_symmetry.space_group_name_H-M   'P 1'
#
loop_
_entity.id
_entity.type
_entity.pdbx_description
1 polymer ?
#
loop_
_entity_poly.entity_id
_entity_poly.type
_entity_poly.pdbx_seq_one_letter_code
_entity_poly.pdbx_strand_id
1 'polypeptide(L)'
;MLKNRASWHKSCTDKISNKKLERLRKSKIEDSIEFIYSKYRRASLLKSTVSNCIFCNEPAGLDGLNNLKHFLDKPELDIEDYISWGAYHASKQMPFNNMKTTVTLMPLFLDCAHSIAMIKHSMNAISDTILLLNPGQVPVITMDQPLFAIAKSIQWNFPNTHGEDKFVIMSGGIHIEMAALKTLGNWLECSGWTTAICTAEIATSGVADSFIKVTHLTRTRHAHQRLLCSF
;
A
#
# COMPACT_ATOMS: atom_id res chain seq x y z
N MET A 1 10.41 -40.46 54.86
CA MET A 1 9.70 -40.69 53.58
C MET A 1 8.65 -39.61 53.39
N LEU A 2 8.94 -38.57 52.59
CA LEU A 2 7.96 -37.54 52.26
C LEU A 2 7.85 -37.43 50.74
N LYS A 3 6.61 -37.62 50.27
CA LYS A 3 6.22 -37.68 48.86
C LYS A 3 6.42 -36.32 48.19
N ASN A 4 7.26 -36.27 47.16
CA ASN A 4 7.30 -35.16 46.23
C ASN A 4 5.94 -35.05 45.50
N ARG A 5 5.22 -33.95 45.73
CA ARG A 5 4.21 -33.42 44.80
C ARG A 5 4.59 -31.98 44.51
N ALA A 6 4.91 -31.68 43.25
CA ALA A 6 5.11 -30.33 42.79
C ALA A 6 3.81 -29.53 42.95
N SER A 7 3.88 -28.39 43.63
CA SER A 7 2.82 -27.39 43.73
C SER A 7 2.91 -26.45 42.52
N TRP A 8 1.79 -26.25 41.82
CA TRP A 8 1.68 -25.35 40.69
C TRP A 8 1.68 -23.88 41.14
N HIS A 9 2.25 -23.02 40.29
CA HIS A 9 2.49 -21.61 40.52
C HIS A 9 1.20 -20.76 40.51
N LYS A 10 1.22 -19.61 41.19
CA LYS A 10 0.06 -18.73 41.47
C LYS A 10 -0.58 -18.10 40.22
N SER A 11 0.02 -18.22 39.04
CA SER A 11 -0.52 -17.73 37.76
C SER A 11 -1.69 -18.55 37.20
N CYS A 12 -1.96 -19.73 37.76
CA CYS A 12 -3.05 -20.61 37.32
C CYS A 12 -4.30 -20.52 38.21
N THR A 13 -4.40 -19.52 39.10
CA THR A 13 -5.51 -19.35 40.06
C THR A 13 -6.38 -18.13 39.81
N ASP A 14 -6.36 -17.55 38.61
CA ASP A 14 -7.38 -16.58 38.22
C ASP A 14 -8.51 -17.29 37.48
N LYS A 15 -9.55 -17.64 38.23
CA LYS A 15 -10.88 -17.90 37.67
C LYS A 15 -11.26 -16.69 36.84
N ILE A 16 -11.16 -16.83 35.52
CA ILE A 16 -11.62 -15.84 34.55
C ILE A 16 -13.07 -15.50 34.90
N SER A 17 -13.29 -14.29 35.39
CA SER A 17 -14.63 -13.73 35.56
C SER A 17 -15.32 -13.76 34.20
N ASN A 18 -16.37 -14.59 34.11
CA ASN A 18 -17.17 -14.81 32.90
C ASN A 18 -17.64 -13.48 32.26
N LYS A 19 -17.74 -12.40 33.03
CA LYS A 19 -18.12 -11.07 32.53
C LYS A 19 -17.11 -10.47 31.54
N LYS A 20 -15.81 -10.80 31.61
CA LYS A 20 -14.79 -10.28 30.67
C LYS A 20 -14.77 -11.08 29.36
N LEU A 21 -14.99 -12.38 29.44
CA LEU A 21 -15.18 -13.26 28.28
C LEU A 21 -16.51 -12.96 27.56
N GLU A 22 -17.58 -12.68 28.30
CA GLU A 22 -18.84 -12.23 27.71
C GLU A 22 -18.73 -10.85 27.08
N ARG A 23 -18.01 -9.88 27.66
CA ARG A 23 -17.76 -8.59 27.01
C ARG A 23 -16.93 -8.72 25.73
N LEU A 24 -15.94 -9.61 25.70
CA LEU A 24 -15.14 -9.88 24.49
C LEU A 24 -15.93 -10.66 23.43
N ARG A 25 -16.83 -11.56 23.84
CA ARG A 25 -17.77 -12.22 22.92
C ARG A 25 -18.81 -11.23 22.41
N LYS A 26 -19.32 -10.35 23.27
CA LYS A 26 -20.31 -9.33 22.90
C LYS A 26 -19.72 -8.27 21.98
N SER A 27 -18.49 -7.80 22.22
CA SER A 27 -17.79 -6.92 21.29
C SER A 27 -17.50 -7.62 19.96
N LYS A 28 -17.05 -8.88 19.99
CA LYS A 28 -16.78 -9.64 18.77
C LYS A 28 -18.06 -9.97 17.99
N ILE A 29 -19.19 -10.16 18.67
CA ILE A 29 -20.51 -10.34 18.06
C ILE A 29 -21.05 -9.01 17.55
N GLU A 30 -20.88 -7.90 18.27
CA GLU A 30 -21.25 -6.55 17.82
C GLU A 30 -20.41 -6.13 16.60
N ASP A 31 -19.10 -6.39 16.59
CA ASP A 31 -18.22 -6.20 15.42
C ASP A 31 -18.63 -7.11 14.25
N SER A 32 -19.02 -8.36 14.53
CA SER A 32 -19.50 -9.31 13.49
C SER A 32 -20.87 -8.91 12.95
N ILE A 33 -21.76 -8.41 13.80
CA ILE A 33 -23.10 -7.96 13.44
C ILE A 33 -22.99 -6.65 12.67
N GLU A 34 -22.14 -5.70 13.08
CA GLU A 34 -21.87 -4.47 12.34
C GLU A 34 -21.20 -4.78 10.99
N PHE A 35 -20.29 -5.76 10.93
CA PHE A 35 -19.73 -6.29 9.69
C PHE A 35 -20.82 -6.90 8.79
N ILE A 36 -21.72 -7.74 9.33
CA ILE A 36 -22.83 -8.36 8.59
C ILE A 36 -23.85 -7.30 8.13
N TYR A 37 -24.23 -6.34 8.98
CA TYR A 37 -25.15 -5.26 8.62
C TYR A 37 -24.53 -4.30 7.60
N SER A 38 -23.22 -4.04 7.66
CA SER A 38 -22.52 -3.28 6.61
C SER A 38 -22.50 -4.05 5.29
N LYS A 39 -22.31 -5.38 5.34
CA LYS A 39 -22.36 -6.29 4.19
C LYS A 39 -23.75 -6.31 3.57
N TYR A 40 -24.83 -6.36 4.37
CA TYR A 40 -26.21 -6.32 3.88
C TYR A 40 -26.62 -4.93 3.37
N ARG A 41 -26.19 -3.84 4.02
CA ARG A 41 -26.48 -2.46 3.58
C ARG A 41 -25.70 -2.08 2.31
N ARG A 42 -24.53 -2.67 2.05
CA ARG A 42 -23.81 -2.52 0.76
C ARG A 42 -24.30 -3.49 -0.32
N ALA A 43 -24.74 -4.70 0.04
CA ALA A 43 -25.29 -5.66 -0.91
C ALA A 43 -26.63 -5.20 -1.51
N SER A 44 -27.47 -4.47 -0.77
CA SER A 44 -28.74 -3.95 -1.30
C SER A 44 -28.60 -2.77 -2.28
N LEU A 45 -27.38 -2.24 -2.46
CA LEU A 45 -27.07 -1.20 -3.46
C LEU A 45 -26.35 -1.75 -4.71
N LEU A 46 -25.98 -3.03 -4.72
CA LEU A 46 -25.54 -3.71 -5.93
C LEU A 46 -26.77 -4.12 -6.75
N LYS A 47 -27.39 -3.14 -7.41
CA LYS A 47 -28.07 -3.44 -8.67
C LYS A 47 -27.02 -4.08 -9.57
N SER A 48 -27.39 -5.20 -10.21
CA SER A 48 -26.59 -5.99 -11.13
C SER A 48 -26.28 -5.23 -12.43
N THR A 49 -25.63 -4.08 -12.32
CA THR A 49 -25.03 -3.38 -13.45
C THR A 49 -23.69 -4.03 -13.70
N VAL A 50 -23.56 -4.65 -14.86
CA VAL A 50 -22.29 -5.15 -15.41
C VAL A 50 -21.25 -4.06 -15.21
N SER A 51 -20.32 -4.27 -14.29
CA SER A 51 -19.30 -3.26 -13.97
C SER A 51 -18.29 -3.25 -15.10
N ASN A 52 -18.15 -2.12 -15.80
CA ASN A 52 -17.10 -1.98 -16.79
C ASN A 52 -15.73 -1.90 -16.11
N CYS A 53 -14.71 -2.49 -16.74
CA CYS A 53 -13.32 -2.37 -16.37
C CYS A 53 -12.92 -0.89 -16.41
N ILE A 54 -12.35 -0.37 -15.33
CA ILE A 54 -11.97 1.05 -15.22
C ILE A 54 -10.87 1.44 -16.22
N PHE A 55 -10.06 0.48 -16.68
CA PHE A 55 -8.93 0.75 -17.57
C PHE A 55 -9.28 0.75 -19.06
N CYS A 56 -10.28 -0.04 -19.48
CA CYS A 56 -10.68 -0.15 -20.89
C CYS A 56 -12.17 0.12 -21.13
N ASN A 57 -12.95 0.40 -20.09
CA ASN A 57 -14.40 0.60 -20.12
C ASN A 57 -15.19 -0.57 -20.76
N GLU A 58 -14.58 -1.75 -20.88
CA GLU A 58 -15.22 -3.00 -21.34
C GLU A 58 -15.98 -3.66 -20.18
N PRO A 59 -17.15 -4.27 -20.40
CA PRO A 59 -17.88 -5.00 -19.36
C PRO A 59 -17.00 -6.09 -18.72
N ALA A 60 -16.84 -6.05 -17.40
CA ALA A 60 -15.98 -7.01 -16.70
C ALA A 60 -16.47 -8.45 -16.90
N GLY A 61 -15.61 -9.28 -17.48
CA GLY A 61 -15.63 -10.73 -17.24
C GLY A 61 -16.08 -11.65 -18.37
N LEU A 62 -16.31 -11.19 -19.62
CA LEU A 62 -16.60 -12.13 -20.72
C LEU A 62 -15.38 -12.42 -21.58
N ASP A 63 -14.67 -11.40 -22.05
CA ASP A 63 -13.61 -11.61 -23.04
C ASP A 63 -12.34 -12.25 -22.47
N GLY A 64 -11.89 -11.83 -21.28
CA GLY A 64 -10.74 -12.44 -20.62
C GLY A 64 -10.99 -13.89 -20.16
N LEU A 65 -12.23 -14.22 -19.75
CA LEU A 65 -12.62 -15.59 -19.38
C LEU A 65 -12.77 -16.49 -20.62
N ASN A 66 -13.27 -15.95 -21.74
CA ASN A 66 -13.31 -16.66 -23.01
C ASN A 66 -11.90 -16.91 -23.56
N ASN A 67 -10.99 -15.95 -23.39
CA ASN A 67 -9.58 -16.11 -23.76
C ASN A 67 -8.89 -17.20 -22.92
N LEU A 68 -9.14 -17.22 -21.61
CA LEU A 68 -8.67 -18.31 -20.72
C LEU A 68 -9.23 -19.68 -21.12
N LYS A 69 -10.52 -19.77 -21.46
CA LYS A 69 -11.12 -21.02 -21.96
C LYS A 69 -10.44 -21.50 -23.24
N HIS A 70 -10.18 -20.60 -24.18
CA HIS A 70 -9.46 -20.92 -25.41
C HIS A 70 -8.05 -21.48 -25.14
N PHE A 71 -7.34 -20.97 -24.12
CA PHE A 71 -6.03 -21.50 -23.72
C PHE A 71 -6.09 -22.81 -22.94
N LEU A 72 -7.15 -23.07 -22.18
CA LEU A 72 -7.33 -24.34 -21.47
C LEU A 72 -7.56 -25.52 -22.42
N ASP A 73 -8.10 -25.26 -23.61
CA ASP A 73 -8.31 -26.28 -24.65
C ASP A 73 -7.08 -26.48 -25.55
N LYS A 74 -6.01 -25.67 -25.37
CA LYS A 74 -4.80 -25.71 -26.20
C LYS A 74 -3.79 -26.70 -25.60
N PRO A 75 -3.22 -27.64 -26.38
CA PRO A 75 -2.33 -28.68 -25.85
C PRO A 75 -0.95 -28.14 -25.44
N GLU A 76 -0.47 -27.08 -26.09
CA GLU A 76 0.76 -26.34 -25.74
C GLU A 76 0.52 -24.84 -25.88
N LEU A 77 1.17 -24.08 -25.00
CA LEU A 77 1.13 -22.62 -24.96
C LEU A 77 2.32 -22.05 -25.73
N ASP A 78 2.07 -21.01 -26.53
CA ASP A 78 3.08 -20.29 -27.30
C ASP A 78 3.59 -19.04 -26.56
N ILE A 79 4.73 -18.49 -26.96
CA ILE A 79 5.35 -17.33 -26.27
C ILE A 79 4.47 -16.07 -26.35
N GLU A 80 3.64 -15.98 -27.38
CA GLU A 80 2.70 -14.88 -27.62
C GLU A 80 1.35 -15.07 -26.88
N ASP A 81 1.17 -16.18 -26.15
CA ASP A 81 -0.09 -16.46 -25.45
C ASP A 81 -0.15 -15.70 -24.10
N TYR A 82 -1.05 -14.72 -24.02
CA TYR A 82 -1.27 -13.92 -22.81
C TYR A 82 -2.23 -14.59 -21.83
N ILE A 83 -1.70 -15.46 -20.96
CA ILE A 83 -2.48 -16.34 -20.09
C ILE A 83 -3.03 -15.62 -18.85
N SER A 84 -2.36 -14.55 -18.39
CA SER A 84 -2.80 -13.78 -17.22
C SER A 84 -3.75 -12.65 -17.62
N TRP A 85 -4.66 -12.30 -16.72
CA TRP A 85 -5.55 -11.14 -16.92
C TRP A 85 -4.75 -9.85 -17.14
N GLY A 86 -3.61 -9.70 -16.46
CA GLY A 86 -2.67 -8.60 -16.65
C GLY A 86 -2.04 -8.60 -18.04
N ALA A 87 -1.53 -9.74 -18.49
CA ALA A 87 -0.90 -9.90 -19.80
C ALA A 87 -1.89 -9.63 -20.96
N TYR A 88 -3.13 -10.12 -20.86
CA TYR A 88 -4.16 -9.87 -21.86
C TYR A 88 -4.47 -8.38 -21.99
N HIS A 89 -4.68 -7.69 -20.88
CA HIS A 89 -4.96 -6.25 -20.93
C HIS A 89 -3.72 -5.42 -21.28
N ALA A 90 -2.51 -5.86 -20.92
CA ALA A 90 -1.26 -5.24 -21.35
C ALA A 90 -1.07 -5.34 -22.87
N SER A 91 -1.43 -6.48 -23.49
CA SER A 91 -1.37 -6.65 -24.95
C SER A 91 -2.35 -5.74 -25.72
N LYS A 92 -3.49 -5.40 -25.09
CA LYS A 92 -4.48 -4.46 -25.64
C LYS A 92 -4.07 -3.00 -25.47
N GLN A 93 -3.14 -2.69 -24.57
CA GLN A 93 -2.66 -1.34 -24.39
C GLN A 93 -1.75 -0.98 -25.57
N MET A 94 -1.94 0.22 -26.12
CA MET A 94 -0.97 0.76 -27.08
C MET A 94 0.42 0.76 -26.41
N PRO A 95 1.50 0.45 -27.14
CA PRO A 95 2.85 0.48 -26.59
C PRO A 95 3.17 1.91 -26.14
N PHE A 96 2.87 2.19 -24.88
CA PHE A 96 3.18 3.47 -24.25
C PHE A 96 4.64 3.41 -23.87
N ASN A 97 5.43 4.37 -24.36
CA ASN A 97 6.81 4.50 -23.94
C ASN A 97 6.80 4.94 -22.46
N ASN A 98 6.76 3.97 -21.55
CA ASN A 98 6.83 4.22 -20.13
C ASN A 98 8.15 4.93 -19.86
N MET A 99 8.10 6.23 -19.58
CA MET A 99 9.24 6.96 -19.06
C MET A 99 9.70 6.25 -17.80
N LYS A 100 10.90 5.66 -17.84
CA LYS A 100 11.47 4.97 -16.70
C LYS A 100 11.70 5.99 -15.60
N THR A 101 10.98 5.85 -14.49
CA THR A 101 11.24 6.63 -13.29
C THR A 101 12.52 6.11 -12.63
N THR A 102 13.59 6.88 -12.71
CA THR A 102 14.83 6.59 -11.96
C THR A 102 14.60 6.92 -10.49
N VAL A 103 14.57 5.90 -9.64
CA VAL A 103 14.52 6.05 -8.19
C VAL A 103 15.92 5.78 -7.66
N THR A 104 16.49 6.74 -6.92
CA THR A 104 17.76 6.56 -6.22
C THR A 104 17.62 7.01 -4.76
N LEU A 105 18.39 6.38 -3.88
CA LEU A 105 18.52 6.82 -2.50
C LEU A 105 19.63 7.86 -2.43
N MET A 106 19.32 9.00 -1.83
CA MET A 106 20.34 10.01 -1.50
C MET A 106 21.17 9.51 -0.32
N PRO A 107 22.48 9.84 -0.24
CA PRO A 107 23.29 9.52 0.92
C PRO A 107 22.64 9.96 2.23
N LEU A 108 22.77 9.14 3.27
CA LEU A 108 22.29 9.49 4.61
C LEU A 108 23.16 10.61 5.20
N PHE A 109 22.51 11.64 5.73
CA PHE A 109 23.19 12.63 6.55
C PHE A 109 23.43 12.05 7.95
N LEU A 110 24.65 12.23 8.48
CA LEU A 110 25.02 11.77 9.82
C LEU A 110 24.44 12.66 10.92
N ASP A 111 24.15 13.92 10.60
CA ASP A 111 23.64 14.89 11.55
C ASP A 111 22.11 14.81 11.72
N CYS A 112 21.64 15.23 12.90
CA CYS A 112 20.22 15.31 13.19
C CYS A 112 19.50 16.32 12.29
N ALA A 113 18.38 15.90 11.69
CA ALA A 113 17.59 16.71 10.77
C ALA A 113 16.90 17.94 11.38
N HIS A 114 16.93 18.10 12.71
CA HIS A 114 16.18 19.13 13.43
C HIS A 114 16.80 20.53 13.36
N SER A 115 17.98 20.70 12.77
CA SER A 115 18.62 22.02 12.66
C SER A 115 18.27 22.71 11.35
N ILE A 116 18.12 24.04 11.40
CA ILE A 116 17.90 24.87 10.22
C ILE A 116 19.03 24.67 9.19
N ALA A 117 20.28 24.59 9.66
CA ALA A 117 21.44 24.38 8.81
C ALA A 117 21.37 23.05 8.05
N MET A 118 20.97 21.96 8.72
CA MET A 118 20.87 20.65 8.08
C MET A 118 19.71 20.57 7.10
N ILE A 119 18.55 21.15 7.41
CA ILE A 119 17.44 21.18 6.46
C ILE A 119 17.82 22.00 5.23
N LYS A 120 18.44 23.17 5.42
CA LYS A 120 18.91 24.00 4.32
C LYS A 120 19.97 23.28 3.47
N HIS A 121 20.93 22.61 4.10
CA HIS A 121 21.93 21.80 3.40
C HIS A 121 21.27 20.67 2.59
N SER A 122 20.29 19.98 3.18
CA SER A 122 19.52 18.93 2.51
C SER A 122 18.76 19.47 1.29
N MET A 123 18.14 20.65 1.41
CA MET A 123 17.46 21.31 0.30
C MET A 123 18.43 21.63 -0.85
N ASN A 124 19.61 22.18 -0.54
CA ASN A 124 20.63 22.44 -1.56
C ASN A 124 21.07 21.17 -2.27
N ALA A 125 21.39 20.10 -1.52
CA ALA A 125 21.78 18.81 -2.09
C ALA A 125 20.71 18.23 -3.03
N ILE A 126 19.43 18.37 -2.66
CA ILE A 126 18.29 17.96 -3.51
C ILE A 126 18.21 18.82 -4.77
N SER A 127 18.35 20.15 -4.66
CA SER A 127 18.36 21.05 -5.81
C SER A 127 19.49 20.70 -6.78
N ASP A 128 20.70 20.49 -6.28
CA ASP A 128 21.86 20.14 -7.11
C ASP A 128 21.66 18.80 -7.82
N THR A 129 21.09 17.82 -7.11
CA THR A 129 20.76 16.50 -7.68
C THR A 129 19.70 16.62 -8.78
N ILE A 130 18.68 17.43 -8.57
CA ILE A 130 17.60 17.63 -9.56
C ILE A 130 18.11 18.45 -10.74
N LEU A 131 18.95 19.46 -10.53
CA LEU A 131 19.57 20.21 -11.60
C LEU A 131 20.42 19.31 -12.51
N LEU A 132 21.09 18.29 -11.94
CA LEU A 132 21.85 17.31 -12.69
C LEU A 132 20.96 16.29 -13.42
N LEU A 133 19.94 15.74 -12.76
CA LEU A 133 19.11 14.66 -13.30
C LEU A 133 17.98 15.15 -14.22
N ASN A 134 17.33 16.25 -13.85
CA ASN A 134 16.15 16.82 -14.52
C ASN A 134 16.23 18.36 -14.55
N PRO A 135 17.08 18.95 -15.41
CA PRO A 135 17.23 20.41 -15.49
C PRO A 135 15.89 21.12 -15.72
N GLY A 136 15.62 22.17 -14.94
CA GLY A 136 14.39 22.97 -15.04
C GLY A 136 13.20 22.43 -14.25
N GLN A 137 13.30 21.25 -13.63
CA GLN A 137 12.27 20.75 -12.72
C GLN A 137 12.38 21.41 -11.35
N VAL A 138 11.24 21.86 -10.80
CA VAL A 138 11.16 22.36 -9.42
C VAL A 138 11.18 21.17 -8.45
N PRO A 139 12.11 21.14 -7.48
CA PRO A 139 12.11 20.13 -6.44
C PRO A 139 10.81 20.07 -5.63
N VAL A 140 10.31 18.85 -5.44
CA VAL A 140 9.21 18.54 -4.54
C VAL A 140 9.75 17.70 -3.39
N ILE A 141 9.59 18.18 -2.17
CA ILE A 141 10.07 17.50 -0.95
C ILE A 141 8.92 17.29 0.02
N THR A 142 8.90 16.14 0.67
CA THR A 142 7.93 15.83 1.72
C THR A 142 8.63 15.71 3.06
N MET A 143 8.05 16.30 4.11
CA MET A 143 8.63 16.28 5.46
C MET A 143 7.58 16.00 6.52
N ASP A 144 8.02 15.43 7.65
CA ASP A 144 7.19 15.31 8.84
C ASP A 144 6.89 16.67 9.46
N GLN A 145 5.83 16.74 10.26
CA GLN A 145 5.28 17.99 10.80
C GLN A 145 6.32 18.96 11.43
N PRO A 146 7.25 18.53 12.31
CA PRO A 146 8.23 19.47 12.89
C PRO A 146 9.26 19.95 11.85
N LEU A 147 9.69 19.07 10.93
CA LEU A 147 10.65 19.42 9.89
C LEU A 147 10.04 20.33 8.83
N PHE A 148 8.77 20.12 8.50
CA PHE A 148 7.99 20.97 7.61
C PHE A 148 7.95 22.42 8.10
N ALA A 149 7.71 22.64 9.39
CA ALA A 149 7.68 23.99 9.96
C ALA A 149 9.04 24.69 9.83
N ILE A 150 10.14 23.97 10.08
CA ILE A 150 11.49 24.52 9.93
C ILE A 150 11.77 24.82 8.45
N ALA A 151 11.41 23.93 7.53
CA ALA A 151 11.62 24.12 6.10
C ALA A 151 10.81 25.31 5.55
N LYS A 152 9.56 25.50 5.99
CA LYS A 152 8.79 26.72 5.68
C LYS A 152 9.44 27.98 6.21
N SER A 153 9.99 27.94 7.43
CA SER A 153 10.73 29.09 7.96
C SER A 153 11.96 29.44 7.11
N ILE A 154 12.64 28.43 6.53
CA ILE A 154 13.72 28.64 5.57
C ILE A 154 13.19 29.29 4.28
N GLN A 155 12.05 28.82 3.73
CA GLN A 155 11.47 29.43 2.52
C GLN A 155 11.13 30.91 2.73
N TRP A 156 10.56 31.27 3.90
CA TRP A 156 10.19 32.65 4.21
C TRP A 156 11.38 33.56 4.46
N ASN A 157 12.45 33.05 5.07
CA ASN A 157 13.66 33.83 5.34
C ASN A 157 14.57 33.95 4.11
N PHE A 158 14.52 33.00 3.17
CA PHE A 158 15.39 32.96 1.99
C PHE A 158 14.60 32.86 0.67
N PRO A 159 13.64 33.77 0.39
CA PRO A 159 12.72 33.64 -0.74
C PRO A 159 13.44 33.59 -2.10
N ASN A 160 14.54 34.35 -2.25
CA ASN A 160 15.29 34.39 -3.52
C ASN A 160 15.97 33.06 -3.89
N THR A 161 16.24 32.19 -2.90
CA THR A 161 16.98 30.93 -3.12
C THR A 161 16.15 29.69 -2.82
N HIS A 162 15.25 29.75 -1.82
CA HIS A 162 14.45 28.63 -1.32
C HIS A 162 12.95 28.95 -1.35
N GLY A 163 12.53 29.99 -2.07
CA GLY A 163 11.14 30.43 -2.17
C GLY A 163 10.19 29.35 -2.69
N GLU A 164 8.89 29.66 -2.66
CA GLU A 164 7.84 28.73 -3.11
C GLU A 164 7.88 28.47 -4.62
N ASP A 165 8.47 29.39 -5.39
CA ASP A 165 8.76 29.21 -6.82
C ASP A 165 10.00 28.32 -7.08
N LYS A 166 10.83 28.10 -6.05
CA LYS A 166 12.06 27.28 -6.13
C LYS A 166 11.90 25.89 -5.52
N PHE A 167 11.01 25.74 -4.55
CA PHE A 167 10.77 24.47 -3.87
C PHE A 167 9.29 24.30 -3.49
N VAL A 168 8.75 23.12 -3.78
CA VAL A 168 7.45 22.69 -3.26
C VAL A 168 7.70 21.81 -2.03
N ILE A 169 7.25 22.29 -0.87
CA ILE A 169 7.38 21.56 0.40
C ILE A 169 6.00 21.07 0.81
N MET A 170 5.86 19.75 1.01
CA MET A 170 4.62 19.09 1.40
C MET A 170 4.76 18.47 2.80
N SER A 171 3.76 18.69 3.65
CA SER A 171 3.70 18.06 4.98
C SER A 171 3.14 16.64 4.88
N GLY A 172 3.74 15.71 5.62
CA GLY A 172 3.14 14.40 5.89
C GLY A 172 3.12 13.43 4.71
N GLY A 173 4.11 13.47 3.81
CA GLY A 173 4.16 12.59 2.64
C GLY A 173 3.96 11.10 2.95
N ILE A 174 4.57 10.61 4.03
CA ILE A 174 4.41 9.22 4.52
C ILE A 174 2.95 8.93 4.89
N HIS A 175 2.27 9.86 5.57
CA HIS A 175 0.87 9.70 5.96
C HIS A 175 -0.09 9.80 4.78
N ILE A 176 0.21 10.68 3.81
CA ILE A 176 -0.54 10.78 2.54
C ILE A 176 -0.43 9.46 1.77
N GLU A 177 0.76 8.91 1.64
CA GLU A 177 0.99 7.62 1.00
C GLU A 177 0.26 6.48 1.74
N MET A 178 0.34 6.46 3.07
CA MET A 178 -0.38 5.47 3.88
C MET A 178 -1.89 5.58 3.68
N ALA A 179 -2.44 6.80 3.62
CA ALA A 179 -3.86 7.01 3.36
C ALA A 179 -4.27 6.52 1.96
N ALA A 180 -3.49 6.85 0.94
CA ALA A 180 -3.74 6.41 -0.44
C ALA A 180 -3.66 4.88 -0.59
N LEU A 181 -2.71 4.23 0.07
CA LEU A 181 -2.63 2.77 0.05
C LEU A 181 -3.77 2.14 0.85
N LYS A 182 -4.23 2.77 1.94
CA LYS A 182 -5.38 2.26 2.71
C LYS A 182 -6.68 2.38 1.91
N THR A 183 -6.88 3.46 1.16
CA THR A 183 -8.06 3.57 0.29
C THR A 183 -8.04 2.51 -0.79
N LEU A 184 -6.87 2.25 -1.40
CA LEU A 184 -6.69 1.15 -2.34
C LEU A 184 -6.96 -0.21 -1.68
N GLY A 185 -6.41 -0.43 -0.48
CA GLY A 185 -6.62 -1.64 0.30
C GLY A 185 -8.09 -1.90 0.63
N ASN A 186 -8.80 -0.88 1.11
CA ASN A 186 -10.24 -0.96 1.37
C ASN A 186 -11.05 -1.29 0.10
N TRP A 187 -10.60 -0.84 -1.07
CA TRP A 187 -11.23 -1.18 -2.34
C TRP A 187 -10.95 -2.61 -2.78
N LEU A 188 -9.74 -3.12 -2.50
CA LEU A 188 -9.34 -4.51 -2.78
C LEU A 188 -9.85 -5.50 -1.72
N GLU A 189 -10.39 -5.04 -0.61
CA GLU A 189 -10.93 -5.91 0.43
C GLU A 189 -12.05 -6.81 -0.13
N CYS A 190 -12.00 -8.09 0.21
CA CYS A 190 -12.91 -9.12 -0.31
C CYS A 190 -12.88 -9.38 -1.84
N SER A 191 -11.97 -8.78 -2.60
CA SER A 191 -11.82 -9.04 -4.05
C SER A 191 -11.17 -10.39 -4.40
N GLY A 192 -10.73 -11.16 -3.39
CA GLY A 192 -9.93 -12.37 -3.58
C GLY A 192 -8.43 -12.10 -3.76
N TRP A 193 -7.99 -10.83 -3.70
CA TRP A 193 -6.58 -10.46 -3.86
C TRP A 193 -5.64 -11.14 -2.87
N THR A 194 -6.09 -11.32 -1.62
CA THR A 194 -5.30 -12.00 -0.58
C THR A 194 -5.09 -13.48 -0.93
N THR A 195 -6.12 -14.14 -1.46
CA THR A 195 -6.03 -15.51 -1.98
C THR A 195 -5.09 -15.57 -3.18
N ALA A 196 -5.20 -14.64 -4.13
CA ALA A 196 -4.33 -14.59 -5.30
C ALA A 196 -2.84 -14.47 -4.92
N ILE A 197 -2.51 -13.57 -3.97
CA ILE A 197 -1.14 -13.41 -3.45
C ILE A 197 -0.63 -14.70 -2.77
N CYS A 198 -1.51 -15.40 -2.04
CA CYS A 198 -1.15 -16.66 -1.39
C CYS A 198 -0.91 -17.78 -2.40
N THR A 199 -1.78 -17.91 -3.39
CA THR A 199 -1.68 -18.93 -4.44
C THR A 199 -0.45 -18.72 -5.32
N ALA A 200 -0.05 -17.46 -5.54
CA ALA A 200 1.19 -17.13 -6.23
C ALA A 200 2.46 -17.35 -5.38
N GLU A 201 2.33 -17.86 -4.15
CA GLU A 201 3.42 -18.09 -3.19
C GLU A 201 4.26 -16.83 -2.87
N ILE A 202 3.71 -15.64 -3.14
CA ILE A 202 4.38 -14.35 -2.89
C ILE A 202 4.41 -14.04 -1.39
N ALA A 203 3.34 -14.41 -0.67
CA ALA A 203 3.24 -14.24 0.77
C ALA A 203 2.22 -15.20 1.40
N THR A 204 2.35 -15.45 2.71
CA THR A 204 1.32 -16.19 3.47
C THR A 204 0.07 -15.34 3.69
N SER A 205 -1.08 -15.97 3.96
CA SER A 205 -2.37 -15.28 4.16
C SER A 205 -2.31 -14.12 5.15
N GLY A 206 -1.69 -14.31 6.31
CA GLY A 206 -1.56 -13.24 7.29
C GLY A 206 -0.71 -12.05 6.81
N VAL A 207 0.29 -12.30 5.95
CA VAL A 207 1.14 -11.26 5.37
C VAL A 207 0.45 -10.59 4.18
N ALA A 208 -0.28 -11.34 3.35
CA ALA A 208 -1.07 -10.79 2.25
C ALA A 208 -2.17 -9.83 2.78
N ASP A 209 -2.87 -10.22 3.85
CA ASP A 209 -3.84 -9.36 4.55
C ASP A 209 -3.19 -8.08 5.09
N SER A 210 -1.94 -8.18 5.53
CA SER A 210 -1.18 -7.04 6.06
C SER A 210 -0.89 -5.97 5.00
N PHE A 211 -0.75 -6.38 3.73
CA PHE A 211 -0.58 -5.46 2.60
C PHE A 211 -1.87 -4.71 2.29
N ILE A 212 -3.01 -5.42 2.26
CA ILE A 212 -4.33 -4.81 2.07
C ILE A 212 -4.64 -3.80 3.18
N LYS A 213 -4.34 -4.15 4.43
CA LYS A 213 -4.59 -3.25 5.58
C LYS A 213 -3.51 -2.19 5.77
N VAL A 214 -2.44 -2.23 4.97
CA VAL A 214 -1.29 -1.33 5.05
C VAL A 214 -0.75 -1.21 6.48
N THR A 215 -0.52 -2.35 7.14
CA THR A 215 0.02 -2.35 8.52
C THR A 215 1.49 -1.93 8.55
N HIS A 216 2.23 -2.19 7.46
CA HIS A 216 3.61 -1.79 7.28
C HIS A 216 3.80 -1.16 5.90
N LEU A 217 4.00 0.16 5.85
CA LEU A 217 4.12 0.92 4.60
C LEU A 217 5.22 0.38 3.69
N THR A 218 6.43 0.19 4.21
CA THR A 218 7.58 -0.28 3.43
C THR A 218 7.34 -1.67 2.82
N ARG A 219 6.76 -2.60 3.59
CA ARG A 219 6.44 -3.95 3.10
C ARG A 219 5.34 -3.92 2.06
N THR A 220 4.34 -3.06 2.26
CA THR A 220 3.22 -2.88 1.33
C THR A 220 3.71 -2.30 0.00
N ARG A 221 4.55 -1.24 0.04
CA ARG A 221 5.18 -0.67 -1.15
C ARG A 221 5.99 -1.71 -1.93
N HIS A 222 6.83 -2.47 -1.23
CA HIS A 222 7.64 -3.52 -1.83
C HIS A 222 6.78 -4.63 -2.46
N ALA A 223 5.68 -5.02 -1.80
CA ALA A 223 4.74 -5.98 -2.34
C ALA A 223 4.08 -5.46 -3.62
N HIS A 224 3.62 -4.21 -3.64
CA HIS A 224 3.06 -3.59 -4.85
C HIS A 224 4.09 -3.51 -5.98
N GLN A 225 5.34 -3.14 -5.70
CA GLN A 225 6.41 -3.12 -6.70
C GLN A 225 6.68 -4.51 -7.28
N ARG A 226 6.71 -5.55 -6.44
CA ARG A 226 6.90 -6.93 -6.91
C ARG A 226 5.72 -7.43 -7.72
N LEU A 227 4.49 -7.19 -7.27
CA LEU A 227 3.28 -7.62 -7.96
C LEU A 227 3.18 -6.97 -9.35
N LEU A 228 3.56 -5.69 -9.50
CA LEU A 228 3.61 -5.02 -10.81
C LEU A 228 4.59 -5.67 -11.80
N CYS A 229 5.63 -6.34 -11.31
CA CYS A 229 6.60 -7.04 -12.16
C CYS A 229 6.26 -8.53 -12.40
N SER A 230 5.26 -9.07 -11.69
CA SER A 230 4.90 -10.49 -11.72
C SER A 230 3.64 -10.79 -12.53
N PHE A 231 2.95 -9.77 -13.02
CA PHE A 231 1.77 -9.87 -13.89
C PHE A 231 2.06 -9.28 -15.27
#